data_AF-A0A8S1VXE4-F1
#
_entry.id   AF-A0A8S1VXE4-F1
#
_cell.length_a   1.000
_cell.length_b   1.000
_cell.length_c   1.000
_cell.angle_alpha   90.00
_cell.angle_beta   90.00
_cell.angle_gamma   90.00
#
_symmetry.space_group_name_H-M   'P 1'
#
loop_
_entity.id
_entity.type
_entity.pdbx_description
1 polymer ?
#
loop_
_entity_poly.entity_id
_entity_poly.type
_entity_poly.pdbx_seq_one_letter_code
_entity_poly.pdbx_strand_id
1 'polypeptide(L)'
;MIFFQRSKCCVCGKDLQALKLRKSYRCKMCHQDVCINCSDNRVKLYAKPNDFVKDFNLLQRVCDNCYRDYSYYQKQIQEYGLKWNTRSLLQSKWIGKQERKIKMQISISESDKEIIDKDVITGRSEAFLFNYSLREFITQCQEGYDQSYIRESIVKVLQLFVTHYPIIGYCQGMNYIATILLCVSDEEGAFHIMNHIFKSIIPPRFYSNSQGATLIGYQAELYFLKTLLKSLNLQNFDQLSNFLDVSGPQMLLTLMLQVVNTSSLFIIWGEMFKKNSFIPIDQAIILTLVQASKTFDLTKQGIIEEIGKNIKYSDLSQLFNKESAYFTQFERQVQIEQYYSQTSRSWVNNEKLILFRLKKITNFDTEEILQIQNEFKKYCMESRSVSINRQERQSIKQSAQLTDSSDDDSDYLQSLQIQQVKLQKYGINKEAFLDLMEQFHQHYTKYQILDRHKYELVFNLFDENKTELLDFREFLICLSILLRGSFEQKLKMFFTAHTGSSLRDQEFQTLLSIIIPQELQQQQEYQTFLNRIYKHQYTYQDMLQVSQDPFVSENEYKRERSQTSIFIAQSLNHIKNN
;
A
#
# COMPACT_ATOMS: atom_id res chain seq x y z
N MET A 1 -16.90 -6.71 39.14
CA MET A 1 -17.70 -5.50 39.44
C MET A 1 -18.18 -4.91 38.12
N ILE A 2 -19.47 -5.01 37.85
CA ILE A 2 -20.11 -4.53 36.62
C ILE A 2 -20.23 -3.00 36.75
N PHE A 3 -19.37 -2.25 36.05
CA PHE A 3 -19.53 -0.81 35.92
C PHE A 3 -20.83 -0.53 35.16
N PHE A 4 -21.84 0.03 35.83
CA PHE A 4 -22.97 0.67 35.17
C PHE A 4 -22.44 1.86 34.35
N GLN A 5 -22.14 1.63 33.08
CA GLN A 5 -21.92 2.71 32.13
C GLN A 5 -23.24 3.50 32.02
N ARG A 6 -23.17 4.81 32.28
CA ARG A 6 -24.26 5.76 32.07
C ARG A 6 -24.87 5.55 30.68
N SER A 7 -26.08 4.98 30.57
CA SER A 7 -26.70 4.73 29.27
C SER A 7 -27.29 6.03 28.73
N LYS A 8 -26.54 6.70 27.85
CA LYS A 8 -27.04 7.82 27.06
C LYS A 8 -27.68 7.30 25.78
N CYS A 9 -28.72 7.96 25.30
CA CYS A 9 -29.30 7.67 23.99
C CYS A 9 -28.24 7.90 22.89
N CYS A 10 -27.99 6.89 22.04
CA CYS A 10 -27.00 6.99 20.95
C CYS A 10 -27.36 8.00 19.85
N VAL A 11 -28.61 8.47 19.80
CA VAL A 11 -29.08 9.45 18.81
C VAL A 11 -29.05 10.87 19.37
N CYS A 12 -29.66 11.11 20.53
CA CYS A 12 -29.82 12.46 21.10
C CYS A 12 -28.97 12.76 22.33
N GLY A 13 -28.16 11.81 22.82
CA GLY A 13 -27.26 12.00 23.97
C GLY A 13 -27.94 12.14 25.34
N LYS A 14 -29.28 12.12 25.40
CA LYS A 14 -30.05 12.22 26.65
C LYS A 14 -29.70 11.08 27.59
N ASP A 15 -29.55 11.39 28.88
CA ASP A 15 -29.35 10.41 29.94
C ASP A 15 -30.64 9.58 30.15
N LEU A 16 -30.55 8.27 29.90
CA LEU A 16 -31.68 7.36 30.00
C LEU A 16 -32.01 6.97 31.44
N GLN A 17 -31.12 7.24 32.40
CA GLN A 17 -31.35 6.98 33.84
C GLN A 17 -31.98 8.18 34.55
N ALA A 18 -31.60 9.41 34.16
CA ALA A 18 -32.14 10.64 34.74
C ALA A 18 -33.61 10.87 34.34
N LEU A 19 -33.98 10.41 33.15
CA LEU A 19 -35.37 10.35 32.72
C LEU A 19 -35.96 9.07 33.32
N LYS A 20 -37.03 9.16 34.12
CA LYS A 20 -37.85 7.99 34.55
C LYS A 20 -38.54 7.28 33.36
N LEU A 21 -37.90 7.25 32.18
CA LEU A 21 -38.34 6.56 30.98
C LEU A 21 -38.21 5.06 31.24
N ARG A 22 -39.31 4.46 31.73
CA ARG A 22 -39.49 3.02 31.92
C ARG A 22 -39.27 2.14 30.67
N LYS A 23 -38.81 2.70 29.53
CA LYS A 23 -38.63 2.00 28.25
C LYS A 23 -37.47 2.61 27.43
N SER A 24 -36.23 2.46 27.89
CA SER A 24 -35.10 2.46 26.95
C SER A 24 -35.18 1.20 26.08
N TYR A 25 -34.73 1.29 24.85
CA TYR A 25 -34.71 0.19 23.89
C TYR A 25 -33.28 -0.05 23.41
N ARG A 26 -32.95 -1.30 23.08
CA ARG A 26 -31.67 -1.65 22.48
C ARG A 26 -31.84 -1.91 21.00
N CYS A 27 -31.21 -1.09 20.17
CA CYS A 27 -31.30 -1.16 18.71
C CYS A 27 -30.98 -2.58 18.20
N LYS A 28 -31.84 -3.18 17.36
CA LYS A 28 -31.58 -4.53 16.83
C LYS A 28 -30.40 -4.60 15.87
N MET A 29 -29.95 -3.47 15.32
CA MET A 29 -28.86 -3.43 14.35
C MET A 29 -27.51 -3.11 15.01
N CYS A 30 -27.36 -1.92 15.62
CA CYS A 30 -26.08 -1.50 16.24
C CYS A 30 -25.92 -1.89 17.73
N HIS A 31 -26.96 -2.46 18.34
CA HIS A 31 -26.98 -2.90 19.74
C HIS A 31 -26.76 -1.79 20.79
N GLN A 32 -26.82 -0.51 20.41
CA GLN A 32 -26.74 0.62 21.33
C GLN A 32 -28.09 0.95 21.97
N ASP A 33 -28.05 1.54 23.16
CA ASP A 33 -29.23 2.03 23.87
C ASP A 33 -29.77 3.31 23.23
N VAL A 34 -31.09 3.35 23.07
CA VAL A 34 -31.81 4.45 22.42
C VAL A 34 -33.10 4.76 23.17
N CYS A 35 -33.47 6.03 23.23
CA CYS A 35 -34.74 6.43 23.82
C CYS A 35 -35.90 6.12 22.87
N ILE A 36 -37.12 6.08 23.41
CA ILE A 36 -38.32 5.71 22.65
C ILE A 36 -38.52 6.62 21.42
N ASN A 37 -38.35 7.94 21.58
CA ASN A 37 -38.50 8.93 20.52
C ASN A 37 -37.42 8.89 19.43
N CYS A 38 -36.33 8.12 19.63
CA CYS A 38 -35.23 8.02 18.66
C CYS A 38 -35.17 6.64 18.00
N SER A 39 -36.25 5.87 18.08
CA SER A 39 -36.31 4.50 17.60
C SER A 39 -37.67 4.12 17.03
N ASP A 40 -38.43 5.07 16.48
CA ASP A 40 -39.79 4.80 15.98
C ASP A 40 -39.80 3.97 14.69
N ASN A 41 -38.66 3.91 14.00
CA ASN A 41 -38.50 3.23 12.73
C ASN A 41 -38.25 1.71 12.87
N ARG A 42 -38.73 0.95 11.87
CA ARG A 42 -38.53 -0.50 11.78
C ARG A 42 -38.02 -0.91 10.41
N VAL A 43 -37.15 -1.93 10.35
CA VAL A 43 -36.50 -2.42 9.12
C VAL A 43 -36.47 -3.94 9.07
N LYS A 44 -36.32 -4.51 7.86
CA LYS A 44 -36.02 -5.94 7.69
C LYS A 44 -34.51 -6.16 7.91
N LEU A 45 -34.16 -7.07 8.82
CA LEU A 45 -32.77 -7.47 9.07
C LEU A 45 -32.51 -8.83 8.44
N TYR A 46 -31.27 -9.05 8.00
CA TYR A 46 -30.85 -10.24 7.26
C TYR A 46 -29.81 -11.06 8.02
N ALA A 47 -28.97 -10.44 8.86
CA ALA A 47 -27.85 -11.14 9.51
C ALA A 47 -28.31 -12.08 10.64
N LYS A 48 -28.09 -13.38 10.46
CA LYS A 48 -28.33 -14.44 11.47
C LYS A 48 -26.99 -15.04 11.97
N PRO A 49 -26.90 -15.48 13.25
CA PRO A 49 -27.84 -15.17 14.32
C PRO A 49 -27.66 -13.71 14.78
N ASN A 50 -28.77 -13.08 15.15
CA ASN A 50 -28.75 -11.82 15.89
C ASN A 50 -29.54 -12.06 17.17
N ASP A 51 -28.84 -12.15 18.31
CA ASP A 51 -29.43 -12.53 19.60
C ASP A 51 -30.51 -11.55 20.07
N PHE A 52 -30.56 -10.35 19.50
CA PHE A 52 -31.60 -9.38 19.80
C PHE A 52 -32.85 -9.58 18.94
N VAL A 53 -32.82 -10.37 17.87
CA VAL A 53 -33.95 -10.60 16.97
C VAL A 53 -34.62 -11.94 17.29
N LYS A 54 -35.88 -11.90 17.73
CA LYS A 54 -36.66 -13.11 18.05
C LYS A 54 -37.30 -13.76 16.82
N ASP A 55 -37.74 -12.92 15.87
CA ASP A 55 -38.42 -13.35 14.65
C ASP A 55 -37.93 -12.48 13.49
N PHE A 56 -37.13 -13.08 12.60
CA PHE A 56 -36.56 -12.41 11.43
C PHE A 56 -37.59 -12.12 10.32
N ASN A 57 -38.80 -12.70 10.39
CA ASN A 57 -39.86 -12.41 9.43
C ASN A 57 -40.55 -11.08 9.72
N LEU A 58 -40.42 -10.56 10.94
CA LEU A 58 -41.01 -9.29 11.35
C LEU A 58 -40.04 -8.11 11.22
N LEU A 59 -40.58 -6.92 10.95
CA LEU A 59 -39.80 -5.70 10.95
C LEU A 59 -39.28 -5.36 12.35
N GLN A 60 -37.97 -5.17 12.45
CA GLN A 60 -37.24 -4.95 13.69
C GLN A 60 -37.06 -3.47 13.98
N ARG A 61 -37.31 -3.08 15.22
CA ARG A 61 -37.12 -1.70 15.68
C ARG A 61 -35.63 -1.37 15.74
N VAL A 62 -35.24 -0.24 15.15
CA VAL A 62 -33.84 0.24 15.11
C VAL A 62 -33.77 1.71 15.53
N CYS A 63 -32.58 2.20 15.89
CA CYS A 63 -32.39 3.62 16.16
C CYS A 63 -32.41 4.43 14.85
N ASP A 64 -32.70 5.73 14.95
CA ASP A 64 -32.79 6.60 13.76
C ASP A 64 -31.47 6.73 12.98
N ASN A 65 -30.32 6.53 13.63
CA ASN A 65 -29.02 6.49 12.92
C ASN A 65 -28.96 5.25 12.01
N CYS A 66 -29.29 4.07 12.54
CA CYS A 66 -29.33 2.82 11.76
C CYS A 66 -30.40 2.86 10.68
N TYR A 67 -31.57 3.47 10.96
CA TYR A 67 -32.61 3.62 9.96
C TYR A 67 -32.18 4.50 8.78
N ARG A 68 -31.50 5.62 9.04
CA ARG A 68 -30.98 6.49 7.98
C ARG A 68 -29.92 5.80 7.12
N ASP A 69 -28.99 5.10 7.76
CA ASP A 69 -27.98 4.30 7.09
C ASP A 69 -28.61 3.19 6.24
N TYR A 70 -29.53 2.40 6.82
CA TYR A 70 -30.34 1.39 6.12
C TYR A 70 -31.05 1.95 4.89
N SER A 71 -31.82 3.03 5.09
CA SER A 71 -32.60 3.64 4.02
C SER A 71 -31.70 4.12 2.87
N TYR A 72 -30.52 4.66 3.20
CA TYR A 72 -29.54 5.08 2.20
C TYR A 72 -29.05 3.89 1.37
N TYR A 73 -28.52 2.83 1.98
CA TYR A 73 -27.97 1.72 1.20
C TYR A 73 -29.06 0.85 0.53
N GLN A 74 -30.28 0.80 1.06
CA GLN A 74 -31.41 0.21 0.33
C GLN A 74 -31.66 0.93 -0.98
N LYS A 75 -31.62 2.27 -0.97
CA LYS A 75 -31.73 3.06 -2.20
C LYS A 75 -30.58 2.72 -3.16
N GLN A 76 -29.35 2.59 -2.67
CA GLN A 76 -28.21 2.19 -3.52
C GLN A 76 -28.39 0.79 -4.12
N ILE A 77 -28.86 -0.19 -3.34
CA ILE A 77 -29.17 -1.54 -3.82
C ILE A 77 -30.18 -1.48 -4.98
N GLN A 78 -31.27 -0.73 -4.80
CA GLN A 78 -32.32 -0.62 -5.82
C GLN A 78 -31.88 0.16 -7.06
N GLU A 79 -31.24 1.31 -6.86
CA GLU A 79 -30.82 2.23 -7.92
C GLU A 79 -29.72 1.61 -8.80
N TYR A 80 -28.76 0.93 -8.18
CA TYR A 80 -27.62 0.37 -8.90
C TYR A 80 -27.72 -1.12 -9.20
N GLY A 81 -28.70 -1.83 -8.64
CA GLY A 81 -28.85 -3.29 -8.78
C GLY A 81 -27.75 -4.07 -8.06
N LEU A 82 -27.41 -3.66 -6.83
CA LEU A 82 -26.33 -4.30 -6.06
C LEU A 82 -26.75 -5.68 -5.55
N LYS A 83 -25.99 -6.71 -5.92
CA LYS A 83 -26.19 -8.10 -5.53
C LYS A 83 -24.86 -8.84 -5.58
N TRP A 84 -24.69 -9.87 -4.74
CA TRP A 84 -23.48 -10.68 -4.74
C TRP A 84 -23.13 -11.22 -6.13
N ASN A 85 -21.88 -11.06 -6.53
CA ASN A 85 -21.29 -11.55 -7.77
C ASN A 85 -22.17 -11.25 -9.00
N THR A 86 -22.66 -10.01 -9.11
CA THR A 86 -23.56 -9.56 -10.18
C THR A 86 -23.13 -8.18 -10.67
N ARG A 87 -23.02 -8.00 -12.00
CA ARG A 87 -22.70 -6.69 -12.60
C ARG A 87 -23.73 -5.65 -12.21
N SER A 88 -23.28 -4.48 -11.76
CA SER A 88 -24.13 -3.39 -11.32
C SER A 88 -23.90 -2.10 -12.13
N LEU A 89 -24.84 -1.17 -12.02
CA LEU A 89 -24.67 0.18 -12.57
C LEU A 89 -23.58 0.97 -11.82
N LEU A 90 -23.33 0.64 -10.54
CA LEU A 90 -22.30 1.31 -9.73
C LEU A 90 -20.89 0.95 -10.21
N GLN A 91 -20.66 -0.31 -10.57
CA GLN A 91 -19.41 -0.74 -11.22
C GLN A 91 -19.14 0.11 -12.47
N SER A 92 -20.15 0.25 -13.35
CA SER A 92 -20.03 1.05 -14.58
C SER A 92 -19.74 2.53 -14.28
N LYS A 93 -20.30 3.06 -13.18
CA LYS A 93 -20.04 4.43 -12.72
C LYS A 93 -18.61 4.62 -12.20
N TRP A 94 -18.02 3.63 -11.54
CA TRP A 94 -16.67 3.73 -10.97
C TRP A 94 -15.54 3.54 -11.96
N ILE A 95 -15.66 2.59 -12.90
CA ILE A 95 -14.55 2.21 -13.79
C ILE A 95 -14.91 2.25 -15.29
N GLY A 96 -16.10 2.71 -15.64
CA GLY A 96 -16.61 2.74 -17.00
C GLY A 96 -16.99 1.35 -17.54
N LYS A 97 -17.56 1.32 -18.75
CA LYS A 97 -17.71 0.08 -19.53
C LYS A 97 -16.38 -0.23 -20.18
N GLN A 98 -15.71 -1.27 -19.74
CA GLN A 98 -14.51 -1.76 -20.41
C GLN A 98 -14.73 -3.24 -20.74
N GLU A 99 -14.54 -3.62 -22.01
CA GLU A 99 -14.39 -5.03 -22.39
C GLU A 99 -13.00 -5.48 -21.97
N ARG A 100 -12.90 -6.53 -21.14
CA ARG A 100 -11.61 -6.89 -20.57
C ARG A 100 -11.35 -8.38 -20.70
N LYS A 101 -10.44 -8.74 -21.61
CA LYS A 101 -9.85 -10.08 -21.64
C LYS A 101 -8.90 -10.21 -20.46
N ILE A 102 -9.31 -10.96 -19.44
CA ILE A 102 -8.42 -11.35 -18.35
C ILE A 102 -7.41 -12.36 -18.91
N LYS A 103 -6.15 -11.96 -18.99
CA LYS A 103 -5.05 -12.89 -19.30
C LYS A 103 -4.51 -13.45 -17.99
N MET A 104 -4.99 -14.63 -17.59
CA MET A 104 -4.29 -15.44 -16.59
C MET A 104 -3.00 -15.96 -17.22
N GLN A 105 -1.85 -15.40 -16.84
CA GLN A 105 -0.55 -15.81 -17.38
C GLN A 105 0.51 -16.11 -16.32
N ILE A 106 0.19 -16.02 -15.02
CA ILE A 106 1.18 -16.22 -13.97
C ILE A 106 0.62 -17.18 -12.90
N SER A 107 1.46 -18.08 -12.39
CA SER A 107 1.15 -18.95 -11.27
C SER A 107 1.21 -18.17 -9.95
N ILE A 108 0.23 -18.37 -9.07
CA ILE A 108 0.23 -17.77 -7.72
C ILE A 108 1.37 -18.33 -6.86
N SER A 109 1.96 -17.50 -6.00
CA SER A 109 2.94 -17.96 -5.01
C SER A 109 2.28 -18.86 -3.95
N GLU A 110 2.97 -19.89 -3.48
CA GLU A 110 2.41 -20.77 -2.42
C GLU A 110 2.10 -19.99 -1.15
N SER A 111 2.95 -19.02 -0.78
CA SER A 111 2.74 -18.16 0.38
C SER A 111 1.48 -17.31 0.28
N ASP A 112 1.21 -16.69 -0.87
CA ASP A 112 -0.02 -15.89 -1.04
C ASP A 112 -1.25 -16.78 -1.00
N LYS A 113 -1.17 -17.95 -1.66
CA LYS A 113 -2.26 -18.94 -1.67
C LYS A 113 -2.61 -19.40 -0.26
N GLU A 114 -1.62 -19.77 0.56
CA GLU A 114 -1.84 -20.19 1.94
C GLU A 114 -2.51 -19.10 2.80
N ILE A 115 -2.08 -17.84 2.66
CA ILE A 115 -2.65 -16.73 3.42
C ILE A 115 -4.08 -16.43 2.96
N ILE A 116 -4.35 -16.45 1.64
CA ILE A 116 -5.70 -16.29 1.08
C ILE A 116 -6.61 -17.41 1.60
N ASP A 117 -6.17 -18.66 1.54
CA ASP A 117 -6.95 -19.80 2.02
C ASP A 117 -7.24 -19.65 3.52
N LYS A 118 -6.24 -19.22 4.30
CA LYS A 118 -6.42 -18.94 5.73
C LYS A 118 -7.44 -17.83 5.99
N ASP A 119 -7.48 -16.75 5.21
CA ASP A 119 -8.39 -15.63 5.46
C ASP A 119 -9.79 -15.83 4.85
N VAL A 120 -9.92 -16.65 3.81
CA VAL A 120 -11.20 -16.84 3.13
C VAL A 120 -11.82 -18.19 3.47
N ILE A 121 -11.09 -19.29 3.30
CA ILE A 121 -11.63 -20.64 3.47
C ILE A 121 -11.94 -20.93 4.94
N THR A 122 -11.17 -20.38 5.89
CA THR A 122 -11.45 -20.54 7.33
C THR A 122 -12.60 -19.67 7.85
N GLY A 123 -13.25 -18.89 6.98
CA GLY A 123 -14.43 -18.08 7.33
C GLY A 123 -14.13 -16.66 7.83
N ARG A 124 -12.87 -16.19 7.77
CA ARG A 124 -12.51 -14.82 8.23
C ARG A 124 -12.98 -13.70 7.30
N SER A 125 -13.69 -14.06 6.23
CA SER A 125 -14.27 -13.13 5.25
C SER A 125 -15.80 -13.15 5.26
N GLU A 126 -16.41 -13.86 6.22
CA GLU A 126 -17.87 -13.95 6.33
C GLU A 126 -18.50 -12.65 6.83
N ALA A 127 -19.74 -12.39 6.40
CA ALA A 127 -20.46 -11.16 6.69
C ALA A 127 -20.54 -10.83 8.19
N PHE A 128 -20.63 -11.85 9.06
CA PHE A 128 -20.80 -11.65 10.50
C PHE A 128 -19.58 -11.00 11.19
N LEU A 129 -18.40 -11.03 10.57
CA LEU A 129 -17.16 -10.41 11.07
C LEU A 129 -17.03 -8.94 10.70
N PHE A 130 -17.88 -8.44 9.81
CA PHE A 130 -17.94 -7.03 9.46
C PHE A 130 -18.70 -6.26 10.54
N ASN A 131 -18.52 -4.94 10.56
CA ASN A 131 -19.25 -4.09 11.50
C ASN A 131 -20.77 -4.22 11.33
N TYR A 132 -21.50 -3.77 12.35
CA TYR A 132 -22.95 -3.92 12.46
C TYR A 132 -23.76 -3.54 11.20
N SER A 133 -23.29 -2.55 10.43
CA SER A 133 -23.98 -2.04 9.24
C SER A 133 -23.60 -2.84 8.01
N LEU A 134 -22.30 -3.00 7.76
CA LEU A 134 -21.80 -3.77 6.60
C LEU A 134 -22.22 -5.23 6.66
N ARG A 135 -22.28 -5.82 7.87
CA ARG A 135 -22.81 -7.17 8.06
C ARG A 135 -24.20 -7.34 7.47
N GLU A 136 -25.11 -6.40 7.73
CA GLU A 136 -26.48 -6.46 7.20
C GLU A 136 -26.50 -6.26 5.68
N PHE A 137 -25.76 -5.28 5.17
CA PHE A 137 -25.65 -5.01 3.74
C PHE A 137 -25.10 -6.22 2.97
N ILE A 138 -23.98 -6.80 3.42
CA ILE A 138 -23.35 -7.96 2.79
C ILE A 138 -24.27 -9.17 2.85
N THR A 139 -24.87 -9.45 4.02
CA THR A 139 -25.78 -10.59 4.17
C THR A 139 -26.97 -10.48 3.22
N GLN A 140 -27.51 -9.26 3.01
CA GLN A 140 -28.57 -9.03 2.04
C GLN A 140 -28.09 -9.26 0.60
N CYS A 141 -26.91 -8.76 0.23
CA CYS A 141 -26.35 -9.02 -1.11
C CYS A 141 -26.13 -10.51 -1.37
N GLN A 142 -25.77 -11.27 -0.33
CA GLN A 142 -25.50 -12.70 -0.35
C GLN A 142 -26.76 -13.58 -0.20
N GLU A 143 -27.95 -13.00 -0.08
CA GLU A 143 -29.19 -13.76 0.09
C GLU A 143 -29.41 -14.74 -1.09
N GLY A 144 -29.55 -16.03 -0.75
CA GLY A 144 -29.76 -17.10 -1.72
C GLY A 144 -28.48 -17.79 -2.24
N TYR A 145 -27.30 -17.38 -1.79
CA TYR A 145 -26.03 -18.03 -2.13
C TYR A 145 -25.51 -18.90 -0.97
N ASP A 146 -24.86 -20.01 -1.30
CA ASP A 146 -24.18 -20.84 -0.32
C ASP A 146 -22.81 -20.25 0.07
N GLN A 147 -22.36 -20.57 1.28
CA GLN A 147 -21.09 -20.04 1.80
C GLN A 147 -19.88 -20.54 1.02
N SER A 148 -19.94 -21.71 0.39
CA SER A 148 -18.84 -22.24 -0.42
C SER A 148 -18.65 -21.41 -1.68
N TYR A 149 -19.73 -21.10 -2.40
CA TYR A 149 -19.72 -20.22 -3.57
C TYR A 149 -19.25 -18.81 -3.25
N ILE A 150 -19.69 -18.25 -2.11
CA ILE A 150 -19.25 -16.94 -1.62
C ILE A 150 -17.73 -16.94 -1.43
N ARG A 151 -17.19 -17.93 -0.72
CA ARG A 151 -15.74 -18.06 -0.49
C ARG A 151 -14.98 -18.25 -1.80
N GLU A 152 -15.47 -19.09 -2.70
CA GLU A 152 -14.85 -19.34 -4.00
C GLU A 152 -14.74 -18.06 -4.84
N SER A 153 -15.80 -17.25 -4.87
CA SER A 153 -15.82 -15.97 -5.59
C SER A 153 -14.74 -15.01 -5.05
N ILE A 154 -14.60 -14.91 -3.72
CA ILE A 154 -13.56 -14.08 -3.08
C ILE A 154 -12.16 -14.59 -3.43
N VAL A 155 -11.93 -15.90 -3.34
CA VAL A 155 -10.65 -16.52 -3.68
C VAL A 155 -10.26 -16.21 -5.13
N LYS A 156 -11.18 -16.36 -6.09
CA LYS A 156 -10.89 -16.08 -7.51
C LYS A 156 -10.43 -14.65 -7.74
N VAL A 157 -11.12 -13.67 -7.15
CA VAL A 157 -10.75 -12.25 -7.28
C VAL A 157 -9.37 -11.97 -6.67
N LEU A 158 -9.10 -12.49 -5.47
CA LEU A 158 -7.83 -12.28 -4.78
C LEU A 158 -6.66 -12.97 -5.49
N GLN A 159 -6.84 -14.23 -5.90
CA GLN A 159 -5.82 -14.98 -6.62
C GLN A 159 -5.47 -14.28 -7.93
N LEU A 160 -6.47 -13.83 -8.68
CA LEU A 160 -6.24 -13.08 -9.90
C LEU A 160 -5.49 -11.77 -9.59
N PHE A 161 -5.87 -11.05 -8.54
CA PHE A 161 -5.19 -9.82 -8.13
C PHE A 161 -3.71 -10.05 -7.83
N VAL A 162 -3.35 -11.00 -6.96
CA VAL A 162 -1.95 -11.23 -6.57
C VAL A 162 -1.10 -11.77 -7.72
N THR A 163 -1.71 -12.53 -8.63
CA THR A 163 -1.07 -12.98 -9.87
C THR A 163 -0.71 -11.81 -10.79
N HIS A 164 -1.55 -10.76 -10.85
CA HIS A 164 -1.27 -9.55 -11.61
C HIS A 164 -0.33 -8.57 -10.89
N TYR A 165 -0.24 -8.65 -9.55
CA TYR A 165 0.57 -7.76 -8.71
C TYR A 165 1.48 -8.54 -7.74
N PRO A 166 2.41 -9.38 -8.23
CA PRO A 166 3.20 -10.29 -7.38
C PRO A 166 4.16 -9.55 -6.41
N ILE A 167 4.53 -8.31 -6.73
CA ILE A 167 5.36 -7.48 -5.82
C ILE A 167 4.54 -6.95 -4.64
N ILE A 168 3.24 -6.72 -4.84
CA ILE A 168 2.33 -6.33 -3.75
C ILE A 168 1.91 -7.57 -2.96
N GLY A 169 1.60 -8.66 -3.67
CA GLY A 169 1.13 -9.92 -3.08
C GLY A 169 -0.20 -9.74 -2.34
N TYR A 170 -0.53 -10.71 -1.49
CA TYR A 170 -1.68 -10.60 -0.60
C TYR A 170 -1.30 -9.86 0.69
N CYS A 171 -2.01 -8.77 0.98
CA CYS A 171 -1.95 -8.11 2.29
C CYS A 171 -3.22 -8.40 3.08
N GLN A 172 -3.06 -8.75 4.37
CA GLN A 172 -4.19 -8.98 5.26
C GLN A 172 -5.11 -7.75 5.29
N GLY A 173 -6.40 -7.95 5.04
CA GLY A 173 -7.36 -6.87 4.85
C GLY A 173 -7.95 -6.83 3.44
N MET A 174 -7.21 -7.31 2.43
CA MET A 174 -7.68 -7.32 1.04
C MET A 174 -8.92 -8.19 0.82
N ASN A 175 -9.09 -9.25 1.60
CA ASN A 175 -10.29 -10.07 1.59
C ASN A 175 -11.57 -9.26 1.87
N TYR A 176 -11.51 -8.31 2.82
CA TYR A 176 -12.66 -7.44 3.10
C TYR A 176 -12.99 -6.52 1.91
N ILE A 177 -11.95 -5.99 1.25
CA ILE A 177 -12.11 -5.18 0.03
C ILE A 177 -12.79 -6.02 -1.06
N ALA A 178 -12.28 -7.22 -1.33
CA ALA A 178 -12.84 -8.14 -2.33
C ALA A 178 -14.31 -8.49 -2.03
N THR A 179 -14.67 -8.75 -0.76
CA THR A 179 -16.07 -9.01 -0.36
C THR A 179 -17.00 -7.85 -0.70
N ILE A 180 -16.61 -6.59 -0.42
CA ILE A 180 -17.45 -5.43 -0.78
C ILE A 180 -17.51 -5.22 -2.29
N LEU A 181 -16.41 -5.42 -3.00
CA LEU A 181 -16.40 -5.32 -4.46
C LEU A 181 -17.30 -6.36 -5.13
N LEU A 182 -17.38 -7.58 -4.57
CA LEU A 182 -18.33 -8.62 -5.01
C LEU A 182 -19.78 -8.32 -4.63
N CYS A 183 -20.05 -7.43 -3.67
CA CYS A 183 -21.42 -6.90 -3.46
C CYS A 183 -21.78 -5.83 -4.50
N VAL A 184 -20.78 -5.22 -5.13
CA VAL A 184 -20.94 -4.15 -6.14
C VAL A 184 -20.84 -4.68 -7.57
N SER A 185 -20.27 -5.87 -7.79
CA SER A 185 -19.94 -6.35 -9.13
C SER A 185 -19.88 -7.87 -9.19
N ASP A 186 -19.81 -8.42 -10.40
CA ASP A 186 -19.32 -9.77 -10.67
C ASP A 186 -17.80 -9.90 -10.42
N GLU A 187 -17.28 -11.13 -10.40
CA GLU A 187 -15.85 -11.44 -10.19
C GLU A 187 -14.92 -10.63 -11.11
N GLU A 188 -15.21 -10.58 -12.42
CA GLU A 188 -14.43 -9.83 -13.40
C GLU A 188 -14.42 -8.34 -13.05
N GLY A 189 -15.60 -7.75 -12.85
CA GLY A 189 -15.69 -6.34 -12.51
C GLY A 189 -15.09 -6.02 -11.14
N ALA A 190 -15.19 -6.90 -10.15
CA ALA A 190 -14.58 -6.75 -8.84
C ALA A 190 -13.05 -6.72 -8.93
N PHE A 191 -12.44 -7.66 -9.67
CA PHE A 191 -10.99 -7.62 -9.97
C PHE A 191 -10.60 -6.30 -10.63
N HIS A 192 -11.41 -5.83 -11.56
CA HIS A 192 -11.16 -4.62 -12.32
C HIS A 192 -11.31 -3.32 -11.55
N ILE A 193 -12.26 -3.27 -10.61
CA ILE A 193 -12.36 -2.20 -9.64
C ILE A 193 -11.14 -2.25 -8.71
N MET A 194 -10.79 -3.42 -8.18
CA MET A 194 -9.63 -3.60 -7.31
C MET A 194 -8.34 -3.14 -8.01
N ASN A 195 -8.12 -3.56 -9.26
CA ASN A 195 -7.00 -3.14 -10.09
C ASN A 195 -6.93 -1.61 -10.24
N HIS A 196 -8.08 -0.94 -10.43
CA HIS A 196 -8.12 0.52 -10.50
C HIS A 196 -7.79 1.17 -9.14
N ILE A 197 -8.34 0.66 -8.03
CA ILE A 197 -8.02 1.15 -6.67
C ILE A 197 -6.51 1.06 -6.44
N PHE A 198 -5.89 -0.09 -6.66
CA PHE A 198 -4.48 -0.32 -6.35
C PHE A 198 -3.50 0.34 -7.33
N LYS A 199 -3.89 0.55 -8.60
CA LYS A 199 -3.03 1.18 -9.61
C LYS A 199 -3.14 2.69 -9.63
N SER A 200 -4.34 3.23 -9.40
CA SER A 200 -4.65 4.63 -9.71
C SER A 200 -5.01 5.48 -8.49
N ILE A 201 -5.49 4.85 -7.41
CA ILE A 201 -6.01 5.57 -6.24
C ILE A 201 -5.07 5.44 -5.04
N ILE A 202 -4.65 4.22 -4.72
CA ILE A 202 -3.76 3.94 -3.58
C ILE A 202 -2.39 4.61 -3.79
N PRO A 203 -1.82 5.24 -2.75
CA PRO A 203 -0.49 5.82 -2.84
C PRO A 203 0.57 4.79 -3.24
N PRO A 204 1.64 5.22 -3.93
CA PRO A 204 2.74 4.32 -4.26
C PRO A 204 3.22 3.56 -3.02
N ARG A 205 3.43 2.26 -3.16
CA ARG A 205 4.04 1.39 -2.13
C ARG A 205 3.29 1.22 -0.83
N PHE A 206 2.03 1.62 -0.79
CA PHE A 206 1.23 1.57 0.42
C PHE A 206 1.15 0.15 1.01
N TYR A 207 0.99 -0.87 0.15
CA TYR A 207 0.93 -2.29 0.52
C TYR A 207 2.24 -3.05 0.26
N SER A 208 3.33 -2.36 -0.12
CA SER A 208 4.58 -3.03 -0.50
C SER A 208 5.35 -3.51 0.72
N ASN A 209 5.79 -4.78 0.67
CA ASN A 209 6.66 -5.38 1.68
C ASN A 209 8.04 -5.62 1.10
N SER A 210 8.95 -4.66 1.28
CA SER A 210 10.33 -4.82 0.81
C SER A 210 11.31 -5.21 1.91
N GLN A 211 12.47 -5.72 1.48
CA GLN A 211 13.51 -6.16 2.39
C GLN A 211 14.01 -4.99 3.23
N GLY A 212 13.82 -5.09 4.55
CA GLY A 212 14.23 -4.06 5.51
C GLY A 212 13.28 -2.87 5.64
N ALA A 213 12.25 -2.74 4.81
CA ALA A 213 11.27 -1.66 4.86
C ALA A 213 9.83 -2.16 4.57
N THR A 214 9.18 -2.68 5.59
CA THR A 214 7.80 -3.19 5.49
C THR A 214 6.79 -2.04 5.44
N LEU A 215 5.88 -2.07 4.47
CA LEU A 215 4.76 -1.14 4.33
C LEU A 215 5.19 0.34 4.31
N ILE A 216 6.29 0.68 3.63
CA ILE A 216 6.88 2.02 3.67
C ILE A 216 5.92 3.13 3.21
N GLY A 217 5.05 2.85 2.22
CA GLY A 217 4.01 3.80 1.81
C GLY A 217 2.96 4.01 2.90
N TYR A 218 2.47 2.94 3.53
CA TYR A 218 1.58 3.07 4.68
C TYR A 218 2.22 3.86 5.82
N GLN A 219 3.53 3.69 6.08
CA GLN A 219 4.23 4.46 7.11
C GLN A 219 4.34 5.94 6.76
N ALA A 220 4.50 6.29 5.48
CA ALA A 220 4.47 7.66 5.00
C ALA A 220 3.09 8.31 5.24
N GLU A 221 2.03 7.57 4.93
CA GLU A 221 0.65 8.03 5.14
C GLU A 221 0.33 8.16 6.63
N LEU A 222 0.78 7.23 7.46
CA LEU A 222 0.67 7.31 8.91
C LEU A 222 1.41 8.54 9.47
N TYR A 223 2.61 8.82 8.97
CA TYR A 223 3.37 10.03 9.32
C TYR A 223 2.61 11.30 8.94
N PHE A 224 2.10 11.37 7.71
CA PHE A 224 1.31 12.50 7.22
C PHE A 224 0.10 12.78 8.12
N LEU A 225 -0.70 11.74 8.42
CA LEU A 225 -1.89 11.88 9.28
C LEU A 225 -1.52 12.38 10.67
N LYS A 226 -0.42 11.88 11.27
CA LYS A 226 0.05 12.36 12.59
C LYS A 226 0.52 13.81 12.54
N THR A 227 1.27 14.20 11.52
CA THR A 227 1.71 15.59 11.39
C THR A 227 0.53 16.55 11.22
N LEU A 228 -0.48 16.14 10.45
CA LEU A 228 -1.72 16.89 10.30
C LEU A 228 -2.52 16.97 11.61
N LEU A 229 -2.65 15.87 12.36
CA LEU A 229 -3.31 15.91 13.68
C LEU A 229 -2.59 16.84 14.66
N LYS A 230 -1.26 16.91 14.58
CA LYS A 230 -0.46 17.82 15.40
C LYS A 230 -0.72 19.28 15.03
N SER A 231 -0.82 19.60 13.73
CA SER A 231 -1.09 20.97 13.26
C SER A 231 -2.50 21.46 13.62
N LEU A 232 -3.46 20.53 13.81
CA LEU A 232 -4.80 20.85 14.31
C LEU A 232 -4.85 21.22 15.81
N ASN A 233 -3.73 21.17 16.54
CA ASN A 233 -3.61 21.57 17.95
C ASN A 233 -4.67 20.92 18.88
N LEU A 234 -4.94 19.63 18.67
CA LEU A 234 -5.88 18.88 19.50
C LEU A 234 -5.28 18.60 20.89
N GLN A 235 -6.03 18.86 21.97
CA GLN A 235 -5.56 18.70 23.36
C GLN A 235 -5.07 17.27 23.67
N ASN A 236 -5.65 16.26 23.01
CA ASN A 236 -5.34 14.85 23.26
C ASN A 236 -4.48 14.23 22.12
N PHE A 237 -3.57 15.02 21.53
CA PHE A 237 -2.74 14.58 20.40
C PHE A 237 -2.00 13.26 20.66
N ASP A 238 -1.36 13.10 21.82
CA ASP A 238 -0.59 11.88 22.12
C ASP A 238 -1.49 10.63 22.17
N GLN A 239 -2.69 10.76 22.74
CA GLN A 239 -3.68 9.68 22.75
C GLN A 239 -4.16 9.34 21.34
N LEU A 240 -4.39 10.35 20.49
CA LEU A 240 -4.77 10.15 19.08
C LEU A 240 -3.66 9.50 18.27
N SER A 241 -2.41 9.96 18.44
CA SER A 241 -1.26 9.38 17.76
C SER A 241 -1.11 7.91 18.12
N ASN A 242 -1.18 7.56 19.40
CA ASN A 242 -1.11 6.17 19.86
C ASN A 242 -2.29 5.33 19.38
N PHE A 243 -3.50 5.91 19.40
CA PHE A 243 -4.68 5.24 18.87
C PHE A 243 -4.55 4.95 17.37
N LEU A 244 -3.99 5.89 16.62
CA LEU A 244 -3.74 5.76 15.18
C LEU A 244 -2.62 4.74 14.89
N ASP A 245 -1.60 4.60 15.74
CA ASP A 245 -0.61 3.52 15.59
C ASP A 245 -1.22 2.13 15.69
N VAL A 246 -2.19 1.96 16.60
CA VAL A 246 -2.87 0.67 16.84
C VAL A 246 -3.98 0.41 15.82
N SER A 247 -4.78 1.43 15.52
CA SER A 247 -5.98 1.33 14.68
C SER A 247 -5.74 1.66 13.21
N GLY A 248 -4.56 2.18 12.89
CA GLY A 248 -4.13 2.55 11.54
C GLY A 248 -4.33 1.44 10.52
N PRO A 249 -3.96 0.17 10.78
CA PRO A 249 -4.19 -0.91 9.83
C PRO A 249 -5.67 -1.10 9.46
N GLN A 250 -6.57 -0.99 10.43
CA GLN A 250 -8.02 -1.10 10.19
C GLN A 250 -8.58 0.10 9.41
N MET A 251 -8.04 1.30 9.63
CA MET A 251 -8.46 2.51 8.91
C MET A 251 -7.90 2.60 7.49
N LEU A 252 -6.59 2.36 7.33
CA LEU A 252 -5.83 2.58 6.10
C LEU A 252 -5.79 1.36 5.18
N LEU A 253 -5.36 0.19 5.69
CA LEU A 253 -5.20 -1.03 4.87
C LEU A 253 -6.54 -1.66 4.44
N THR A 254 -7.65 -1.23 5.04
CA THR A 254 -9.01 -1.66 4.65
C THR A 254 -9.84 -0.53 4.04
N LEU A 255 -9.25 0.63 3.76
CA LEU A 255 -9.93 1.77 3.13
C LEU A 255 -11.20 2.18 3.89
N MET A 256 -11.09 2.32 5.22
CA MET A 256 -12.13 2.66 6.19
C MET A 256 -13.26 1.63 6.38
N LEU A 257 -13.23 0.52 5.65
CA LEU A 257 -14.29 -0.49 5.64
C LEU A 257 -14.53 -1.14 7.01
N GLN A 258 -13.47 -1.42 7.78
CA GLN A 258 -13.65 -1.98 9.12
C GLN A 258 -14.14 -0.96 10.17
N VAL A 259 -14.20 0.33 9.83
CA VAL A 259 -14.52 1.41 10.78
C VAL A 259 -15.92 1.96 10.55
N VAL A 260 -16.23 2.41 9.34
CA VAL A 260 -17.46 3.19 9.09
C VAL A 260 -18.66 2.32 8.71
N ASN A 261 -19.86 2.86 8.89
CA ASN A 261 -21.09 2.23 8.39
C ASN A 261 -21.18 2.25 6.85
N THR A 262 -22.12 1.47 6.30
CA THR A 262 -22.28 1.24 4.86
C THR A 262 -22.49 2.54 4.07
N SER A 263 -23.38 3.43 4.54
CA SER A 263 -23.63 4.71 3.86
C SER A 263 -22.40 5.60 3.82
N SER A 264 -21.67 5.70 4.93
CA SER A 264 -20.42 6.45 5.01
C SER A 264 -19.35 5.85 4.10
N LEU A 265 -19.22 4.52 4.04
CA LEU A 265 -18.30 3.84 3.14
C LEU A 265 -18.59 4.19 1.68
N PHE A 266 -19.85 4.12 1.25
CA PHE A 266 -20.23 4.46 -0.11
C PHE A 266 -19.98 5.93 -0.47
N ILE A 267 -20.16 6.86 0.47
CA ILE A 267 -19.82 8.27 0.25
C ILE A 267 -18.31 8.46 0.11
N ILE A 268 -17.51 7.84 1.00
CA ILE A 268 -16.05 7.93 0.95
C ILE A 268 -15.51 7.33 -0.35
N TRP A 269 -15.91 6.09 -0.68
CA TRP A 269 -15.46 5.42 -1.90
C TRP A 269 -15.99 6.12 -3.15
N GLY A 270 -17.24 6.60 -3.13
CA GLY A 270 -17.80 7.39 -4.23
C GLY A 270 -16.97 8.62 -4.57
N GLU A 271 -16.55 9.39 -3.56
CA GLU A 271 -15.65 10.54 -3.77
C GLU A 271 -14.22 10.11 -4.12
N MET A 272 -13.72 9.01 -3.55
CA MET A 272 -12.42 8.41 -3.88
C MET A 272 -12.31 8.06 -5.38
N PHE A 273 -13.34 7.40 -5.95
CA PHE A 273 -13.40 7.09 -7.38
C PHE A 273 -13.62 8.34 -8.24
N LYS A 274 -14.52 9.25 -7.82
CA LYS A 274 -14.79 10.50 -8.55
C LYS A 274 -13.54 11.37 -8.69
N LYS A 275 -12.73 11.47 -7.62
CA LYS A 275 -11.48 12.23 -7.63
C LYS A 275 -10.27 11.41 -8.12
N ASN A 276 -10.44 10.10 -8.32
CA ASN A 276 -9.37 9.15 -8.61
C ASN A 276 -8.14 9.37 -7.68
N SER A 277 -8.40 9.46 -6.38
CA SER A 277 -7.41 9.91 -5.39
C SER A 277 -7.66 9.31 -4.01
N PHE A 278 -6.59 9.10 -3.24
CA PHE A 278 -6.65 8.63 -1.85
C PHE A 278 -7.12 9.70 -0.86
N ILE A 279 -7.12 10.98 -1.24
CA ILE A 279 -7.42 12.12 -0.35
C ILE A 279 -8.75 11.97 0.41
N PRO A 280 -9.87 11.49 -0.19
CA PRO A 280 -11.11 11.28 0.54
C PRO A 280 -11.00 10.29 1.71
N ILE A 281 -10.12 9.28 1.61
CA ILE A 281 -9.83 8.34 2.70
C ILE A 281 -9.11 9.08 3.83
N ASP A 282 -8.05 9.82 3.52
CA ASP A 282 -7.30 10.61 4.50
C ASP A 282 -8.22 11.62 5.22
N GLN A 283 -9.06 12.33 4.47
CA GLN A 283 -10.03 13.28 5.01
C GLN A 283 -11.06 12.61 5.93
N ALA A 284 -11.57 11.43 5.55
CA ALA A 284 -12.49 10.66 6.39
C ALA A 284 -11.83 10.17 7.69
N ILE A 285 -10.56 9.77 7.64
CA ILE A 285 -9.78 9.40 8.82
C ILE A 285 -9.63 10.60 9.76
N ILE A 286 -9.22 11.75 9.24
CA ILE A 286 -9.06 12.96 10.06
C ILE A 286 -10.38 13.41 10.69
N LEU A 287 -11.48 13.42 9.93
CA LEU A 287 -12.80 13.71 10.48
C LEU A 287 -13.14 12.74 11.62
N THR A 288 -12.92 11.44 11.41
CA THR A 288 -13.18 10.38 12.39
C THR A 288 -12.38 10.62 13.66
N LEU A 289 -11.09 10.91 13.55
CA LEU A 289 -10.20 11.15 14.68
C LEU A 289 -10.52 12.44 15.43
N VAL A 290 -10.84 13.53 14.71
CA VAL A 290 -11.24 14.81 15.31
C VAL A 290 -12.58 14.70 16.05
N GLN A 291 -13.53 13.93 15.52
CA GLN A 291 -14.78 13.65 16.23
C GLN A 291 -14.53 12.74 17.44
N ALA A 292 -13.64 11.75 17.29
CA ALA A 292 -13.32 10.83 18.35
C ALA A 292 -12.64 11.52 19.54
N SER A 293 -11.72 12.45 19.28
CA SER A 293 -10.99 13.19 20.30
C SER A 293 -11.89 14.03 21.21
N LYS A 294 -13.06 14.44 20.72
CA LYS A 294 -14.04 15.25 21.46
C LYS A 294 -15.01 14.41 22.28
N THR A 295 -15.17 13.14 21.93
CA THR A 295 -16.32 12.33 22.37
C THR A 295 -15.90 11.09 23.15
N PHE A 296 -14.77 10.48 22.79
CA PHE A 296 -14.37 9.18 23.29
C PHE A 296 -13.06 9.23 24.07
N ASP A 297 -12.97 8.33 25.04
CA ASP A 297 -11.72 7.97 25.68
C ASP A 297 -11.05 6.88 24.84
N LEU A 298 -9.98 7.26 24.14
CA LEU A 298 -9.28 6.43 23.16
C LEU A 298 -8.44 5.31 23.79
N THR A 299 -8.33 5.27 25.12
CA THR A 299 -7.60 4.22 25.84
C THR A 299 -8.42 2.92 26.00
N LYS A 300 -9.71 2.96 25.70
CA LYS A 300 -10.62 1.83 25.88
C LYS A 300 -10.47 0.77 24.78
N GLN A 301 -10.49 -0.49 25.17
CA GLN A 301 -10.54 -1.61 24.23
C GLN A 301 -11.84 -1.59 23.42
N GLY A 302 -11.76 -1.97 22.13
CA GLY A 302 -12.92 -2.04 21.23
C GLY A 302 -13.49 -0.69 20.80
N ILE A 303 -12.85 0.43 21.15
CA ILE A 303 -13.39 1.77 20.94
C ILE A 303 -13.58 2.14 19.45
N ILE A 304 -12.82 1.52 18.54
CA ILE A 304 -12.91 1.81 17.10
C ILE A 304 -14.31 1.54 16.52
N GLU A 305 -14.98 0.48 17.00
CA GLU A 305 -16.34 0.15 16.55
C GLU A 305 -17.35 1.20 17.04
N GLU A 306 -17.19 1.69 18.27
CA GLU A 306 -18.04 2.75 18.82
C GLU A 306 -17.79 4.10 18.15
N ILE A 307 -16.54 4.41 17.79
CA ILE A 307 -16.20 5.59 16.97
C ILE A 307 -16.93 5.49 15.62
N GLY A 308 -16.82 4.35 14.94
CA GLY A 308 -17.46 4.07 13.66
C GLY A 308 -18.98 4.28 13.68
N LYS A 309 -19.67 3.86 14.74
CA LYS A 309 -21.12 4.06 14.96
C LYS A 309 -21.54 5.53 15.00
N ASN A 310 -20.62 6.44 15.29
CA ASN A 310 -20.90 7.87 15.41
C ASN A 310 -20.61 8.66 14.13
N ILE A 311 -19.93 8.05 13.16
CA ILE A 311 -19.66 8.69 11.86
C ILE A 311 -20.92 8.70 11.01
N LYS A 312 -21.31 9.89 10.55
CA LYS A 312 -22.49 10.10 9.72
C LYS A 312 -22.07 10.44 8.31
N TYR A 313 -22.73 9.82 7.32
CA TYR A 313 -22.50 10.13 5.92
C TYR A 313 -22.76 11.61 5.60
N SER A 314 -23.67 12.28 6.32
CA SER A 314 -23.95 13.71 6.16
C SER A 314 -22.74 14.59 6.47
N ASP A 315 -21.98 14.23 7.51
CA ASP A 315 -20.81 14.99 7.95
C ASP A 315 -19.68 14.83 6.91
N LEU A 316 -19.54 13.63 6.35
CA LEU A 316 -18.62 13.33 5.24
C LEU A 316 -19.02 14.07 3.96
N SER A 317 -20.31 14.08 3.59
CA SER A 317 -20.78 14.83 2.43
C SER A 317 -20.53 16.33 2.58
N GLN A 318 -20.75 16.90 3.78
CA GLN A 318 -20.41 18.29 4.06
C GLN A 318 -18.90 18.54 3.99
N LEU A 319 -18.08 17.59 4.44
CA LEU A 319 -16.63 17.67 4.35
C LEU A 319 -16.16 17.71 2.89
N PHE A 320 -16.65 16.79 2.05
CA PHE A 320 -16.19 16.66 0.67
C PHE A 320 -16.65 17.80 -0.25
N ASN A 321 -17.70 18.53 0.14
CA ASN A 321 -18.15 19.74 -0.55
C ASN A 321 -17.30 20.98 -0.23
N LYS A 322 -16.42 20.92 0.77
CA LYS A 322 -15.48 21.99 1.09
C LYS A 322 -14.18 21.77 0.32
N GLU A 323 -13.73 22.77 -0.42
CA GLU A 323 -12.37 22.77 -0.97
C GLU A 323 -11.36 22.73 0.19
N SER A 324 -10.35 21.87 0.05
CA SER A 324 -9.21 21.78 0.99
C SER A 324 -9.61 21.66 2.47
N ALA A 325 -10.68 20.91 2.78
CA ALA A 325 -11.34 20.92 4.08
C ALA A 325 -10.43 20.75 5.32
N TYR A 326 -9.36 19.96 5.20
CA TYR A 326 -8.32 19.83 6.22
C TYR A 326 -6.91 20.12 5.70
N PHE A 327 -6.67 19.87 4.40
CA PHE A 327 -5.39 20.02 3.75
C PHE A 327 -5.60 20.07 2.22
N THR A 328 -4.64 20.65 1.53
CA THR A 328 -4.50 20.69 0.07
C THR A 328 -3.71 19.47 -0.44
N GLN A 329 -3.85 19.14 -1.72
CA GLN A 329 -3.03 18.11 -2.36
C GLN A 329 -1.53 18.40 -2.24
N PHE A 330 -1.17 19.68 -2.36
CA PHE A 330 0.21 20.16 -2.20
C PHE A 330 0.78 19.89 -0.80
N GLU A 331 0.06 20.29 0.26
CA GLU A 331 0.50 20.06 1.64
C GLU A 331 0.70 18.57 1.93
N ARG A 332 -0.21 17.72 1.44
CA ARG A 332 -0.06 16.26 1.54
C ARG A 332 1.23 15.80 0.86
N GLN A 333 1.47 16.23 -0.37
CA GLN A 333 2.67 15.84 -1.11
C GLN A 333 3.96 16.27 -0.39
N VAL A 334 4.02 17.51 0.10
CA VAL A 334 5.17 18.00 0.87
C VAL A 334 5.45 17.13 2.10
N GLN A 335 4.43 16.75 2.86
CA GLN A 335 4.60 15.92 4.06
C GLN A 335 5.08 14.50 3.74
N ILE A 336 4.56 13.90 2.67
CA ILE A 336 5.00 12.58 2.19
C ILE A 336 6.46 12.64 1.71
N GLU A 337 6.83 13.67 0.96
CA GLU A 337 8.20 13.87 0.49
C GLU A 337 9.18 14.12 1.66
N GLN A 338 8.74 14.84 2.68
CA GLN A 338 9.50 15.03 3.93
C GLN A 338 9.75 13.71 4.66
N TYR A 339 8.76 12.82 4.72
CA TYR A 339 8.92 11.49 5.31
C TYR A 339 10.01 10.69 4.58
N TYR A 340 9.95 10.59 3.25
CA TYR A 340 10.98 9.87 2.47
C TYR A 340 12.36 10.52 2.59
N SER A 341 12.42 11.85 2.71
CA SER A 341 13.67 12.58 3.00
C SER A 341 14.26 12.25 4.36
N GLN A 342 13.44 12.11 5.39
CA GLN A 342 13.89 11.70 6.73
C GLN A 342 14.31 10.23 6.76
N THR A 343 13.54 9.33 6.15
CA THR A 343 13.85 7.90 6.10
C THR A 343 15.12 7.62 5.29
N SER A 344 15.32 8.27 4.15
CA SER A 344 16.57 8.09 3.37
C SER A 344 17.82 8.52 4.15
N ARG A 345 17.72 9.58 4.98
CA ARG A 345 18.79 10.01 5.88
C ARG A 345 19.04 9.04 7.03
N SER A 346 18.00 8.43 7.58
CA SER A 346 18.16 7.52 8.73
C SER A 346 18.92 6.25 8.34
N TRP A 347 18.84 5.80 7.09
CA TRP A 347 19.60 4.65 6.61
C TRP A 347 21.12 4.83 6.61
N VAL A 348 21.63 6.06 6.64
CA VAL A 348 23.07 6.36 6.75
C VAL A 348 23.51 6.69 8.17
N ASN A 349 22.63 6.53 9.16
CA ASN A 349 23.00 6.71 10.57
C ASN A 349 23.69 5.45 11.11
N ASN A 350 24.69 5.66 11.97
CA ASN A 350 25.47 4.58 12.58
C ASN A 350 24.76 3.96 13.82
N GLU A 351 23.43 3.96 13.82
CA GLU A 351 22.63 3.41 14.92
C GLU A 351 22.64 1.88 14.89
N LYS A 352 22.77 1.25 16.07
CA LYS A 352 22.84 -0.21 16.20
C LYS A 352 21.66 -0.93 15.54
N LEU A 353 20.44 -0.38 15.66
CA LEU A 353 19.24 -0.98 15.08
C LEU A 353 19.25 -0.95 13.55
N ILE A 354 19.75 0.14 12.95
CA ILE A 354 19.88 0.28 11.49
C ILE A 354 20.91 -0.70 10.95
N LEU A 355 22.09 -0.75 11.57
CA LEU A 355 23.15 -1.70 11.21
C LEU A 355 22.67 -3.15 11.33
N PHE A 356 21.95 -3.49 12.39
CA PHE A 356 21.37 -4.82 12.57
C PHE A 356 20.38 -5.17 11.46
N ARG A 357 19.51 -4.24 11.07
CA ARG A 357 18.55 -4.42 9.97
C ARG A 357 19.26 -4.62 8.63
N LEU A 358 20.23 -3.78 8.31
CA LEU A 358 21.00 -3.85 7.07
C LEU A 358 21.82 -5.15 6.96
N LYS A 359 22.43 -5.58 8.06
CA LYS A 359 23.14 -6.87 8.15
C LYS A 359 22.21 -8.07 7.94
N LYS A 360 20.94 -7.98 8.35
CA LYS A 360 19.97 -9.07 8.18
C LYS A 360 19.52 -9.23 6.72
N ILE A 361 19.53 -8.14 5.96
CA ILE A 361 19.00 -8.11 4.58
C ILE A 361 20.10 -8.05 3.52
N THR A 362 21.37 -8.05 3.91
CA THR A 362 22.52 -8.00 3.00
C THR A 362 23.62 -8.97 3.42
N ASN A 363 24.49 -9.31 2.48
CA ASN A 363 25.64 -10.20 2.69
C ASN A 363 26.91 -9.43 3.10
N PHE A 364 26.76 -8.23 3.69
CA PHE A 364 27.85 -7.40 4.20
C PHE A 364 27.94 -7.49 5.72
N ASP A 365 29.17 -7.46 6.25
CA ASP A 365 29.36 -7.34 7.69
C ASP A 365 29.22 -5.88 8.17
N THR A 366 29.24 -5.70 9.49
CA THR A 366 29.02 -4.39 10.10
C THR A 366 30.09 -3.37 9.72
N GLU A 367 31.35 -3.79 9.57
CA GLU A 367 32.46 -2.87 9.25
C GLU A 367 32.37 -2.40 7.81
N GLU A 368 32.04 -3.32 6.89
CA GLU A 368 31.80 -3.02 5.49
C GLU A 368 30.60 -2.08 5.32
N ILE A 369 29.50 -2.35 6.02
CA ILE A 369 28.31 -1.48 5.99
C ILE A 369 28.68 -0.07 6.44
N LEU A 370 29.43 0.07 7.53
CA LEU A 370 29.87 1.38 8.03
C LEU A 370 30.77 2.12 7.03
N GLN A 371 31.69 1.42 6.38
CA GLN A 371 32.54 1.99 5.33
C GLN A 371 31.71 2.51 4.15
N ILE A 372 30.80 1.67 3.63
CA ILE A 372 29.93 2.03 2.50
C ILE A 372 28.95 3.14 2.89
N GLN A 373 28.41 3.14 4.12
CA GLN A 373 27.58 4.23 4.66
C GLN A 373 28.32 5.57 4.65
N ASN A 374 29.57 5.59 5.11
CA ASN A 374 30.36 6.82 5.17
C ASN A 374 30.63 7.40 3.78
N GLU A 375 31.00 6.57 2.81
CA GLU A 375 31.26 7.04 1.43
C GLU A 375 29.98 7.47 0.71
N PHE A 376 28.89 6.71 0.87
CA PHE A 376 27.58 7.07 0.34
C PHE A 376 27.09 8.40 0.91
N LYS A 377 27.28 8.61 2.22
CA LYS A 377 26.92 9.84 2.92
C LYS A 377 27.73 11.03 2.40
N LYS A 378 29.04 10.87 2.17
CA LYS A 378 29.89 11.90 1.54
C LYS A 378 29.39 12.25 0.15
N TYR A 379 29.17 11.25 -0.70
CA TYR A 379 28.62 11.43 -2.05
C TYR A 379 27.31 12.25 -2.02
N CYS A 380 26.38 11.92 -1.13
CA CYS A 380 25.10 12.63 -1.00
C CYS A 380 25.27 14.08 -0.53
N MET A 381 26.18 14.36 0.41
CA MET A 381 26.41 15.73 0.89
C MET A 381 27.05 16.62 -0.18
N GLU A 382 28.00 16.09 -0.94
CA GLU A 382 28.73 16.83 -1.97
C GLU A 382 27.89 17.00 -3.24
N SER A 383 27.13 15.98 -3.65
CA SER A 383 26.21 16.10 -4.80
C SER A 383 25.17 17.21 -4.59
N ARG A 384 24.73 17.45 -3.35
CA ARG A 384 23.81 18.56 -3.02
C ARG A 384 24.42 19.94 -3.18
N SER A 385 25.69 20.11 -2.80
CA SER A 385 26.34 21.43 -2.85
C SER A 385 26.54 21.90 -4.29
N VAL A 386 26.66 20.98 -5.24
CA VAL A 386 26.75 21.24 -6.68
C VAL A 386 25.36 21.62 -7.25
N SER A 387 24.30 20.89 -6.90
CA SER A 387 22.92 21.14 -7.40
C SER A 387 22.35 22.50 -6.95
N ILE A 388 22.59 22.88 -5.70
CA ILE A 388 22.10 24.14 -5.10
C ILE A 388 22.78 25.37 -5.76
N ASN A 389 24.01 25.25 -6.27
CA ASN A 389 24.74 26.37 -6.86
C ASN A 389 24.37 26.69 -8.33
N ARG A 390 23.88 25.70 -9.11
CA ARG A 390 23.62 25.88 -10.56
C ARG A 390 22.16 26.22 -10.89
N GLN A 391 21.19 25.59 -10.21
CA GLN A 391 19.76 25.69 -10.59
C GLN A 391 19.01 26.84 -9.90
N GLU A 392 19.30 27.15 -8.63
CA GLU A 392 18.59 28.20 -7.89
C GLU A 392 19.03 29.62 -8.28
N ARG A 393 20.31 29.85 -8.63
CA ARG A 393 20.79 31.20 -9.00
C ARG A 393 20.31 31.69 -10.37
N GLN A 394 20.02 30.77 -11.31
CA GLN A 394 19.57 31.12 -12.66
C GLN A 394 18.05 31.28 -12.76
N SER A 395 17.28 30.41 -12.09
CA SER A 395 15.81 30.46 -12.10
C SER A 395 15.26 31.61 -11.25
N ILE A 396 15.76 31.82 -10.03
CA ILE A 396 15.26 32.86 -9.10
C ILE A 396 15.55 34.29 -9.61
N LYS A 397 16.65 34.49 -10.35
CA LYS A 397 17.01 35.82 -10.89
C LYS A 397 16.25 36.19 -12.16
N GLN A 398 15.82 35.22 -12.97
CA GLN A 398 15.11 35.49 -14.22
C GLN A 398 13.61 35.74 -14.03
N SER A 399 12.97 35.14 -13.02
CA SER A 399 11.52 35.31 -12.77
C SER A 399 11.19 36.38 -11.72
N ALA A 400 12.11 36.74 -10.81
CA ALA A 400 11.89 37.89 -9.91
C ALA A 400 11.85 39.26 -10.63
N GLN A 401 12.13 39.30 -11.94
CA GLN A 401 12.06 40.52 -12.77
C GLN A 401 10.81 40.57 -13.66
N LEU A 402 9.99 39.51 -13.69
CA LEU A 402 8.82 39.40 -14.58
C LEU A 402 7.70 38.64 -13.87
N THR A 403 6.82 39.34 -13.14
CA THR A 403 5.34 39.31 -13.26
C THR A 403 4.61 39.84 -12.01
N ASP A 404 3.59 40.67 -12.26
CA ASP A 404 2.49 40.97 -11.35
C ASP A 404 1.42 39.87 -11.50
N SER A 405 1.09 39.20 -10.39
CA SER A 405 -0.14 38.45 -10.09
C SER A 405 -0.76 37.55 -11.19
N SER A 406 -0.50 36.23 -11.15
CA SER A 406 -1.38 35.21 -11.73
C SER A 406 -1.32 33.87 -10.97
N ASP A 407 -2.38 33.03 -11.07
CA ASP A 407 -2.46 31.72 -10.41
C ASP A 407 -1.33 30.74 -10.83
N ASP A 408 -0.75 30.92 -12.02
CA ASP A 408 0.40 30.14 -12.51
C ASP A 408 1.66 30.29 -11.61
N ASP A 409 1.77 31.41 -10.88
CA ASP A 409 2.88 31.64 -9.95
C ASP A 409 2.80 30.74 -8.71
N SER A 410 1.60 30.36 -8.28
CA SER A 410 1.37 29.48 -7.13
C SER A 410 1.83 28.05 -7.39
N ASP A 411 1.42 27.48 -8.52
CA ASP A 411 1.79 26.12 -8.91
C ASP A 411 3.30 26.01 -9.17
N TYR A 412 3.90 27.03 -9.76
CA TYR A 412 5.35 27.11 -9.93
C TYR A 412 6.08 27.14 -8.58
N LEU A 413 5.68 28.01 -7.64
CA LEU A 413 6.28 28.07 -6.30
C LEU A 413 6.12 26.76 -5.52
N GLN A 414 4.96 26.11 -5.64
CA GLN A 414 4.71 24.78 -5.07
C GLN A 414 5.68 23.74 -5.66
N SER A 415 5.85 23.73 -6.98
CA SER A 415 6.78 22.81 -7.65
C SER A 415 8.23 23.00 -7.18
N LEU A 416 8.67 24.25 -7.01
CA LEU A 416 9.99 24.59 -6.48
C LEU A 416 10.16 24.09 -5.04
N GLN A 417 9.16 24.27 -4.18
CA GLN A 417 9.21 23.80 -2.80
C GLN A 417 9.29 22.27 -2.73
N ILE A 418 8.52 21.55 -3.55
CA ILE A 418 8.63 20.09 -3.65
C ILE A 418 10.03 19.69 -4.12
N GLN A 419 10.57 20.37 -5.13
CA GLN A 419 11.92 20.11 -5.62
C GLN A 419 12.97 20.31 -4.52
N GLN A 420 12.86 21.36 -3.71
CA GLN A 420 13.74 21.60 -2.56
C GLN A 420 13.65 20.48 -1.51
N VAL A 421 12.46 19.95 -1.23
CA VAL A 421 12.29 18.79 -0.32
C VAL A 421 12.85 17.50 -0.95
N LYS A 422 12.77 17.33 -2.26
CA LYS A 422 13.38 16.19 -2.96
C LYS A 422 14.91 16.24 -2.95
N LEU A 423 15.52 17.41 -3.18
CA LEU A 423 16.97 17.63 -3.08
C LEU A 423 17.54 17.29 -1.69
N GLN A 424 16.66 17.31 -0.69
CA GLN A 424 16.95 16.96 0.68
C GLN A 424 17.01 15.44 0.96
N LYS A 425 16.76 14.56 -0.02
CA LYS A 425 16.86 13.09 0.10
C LYS A 425 18.27 12.55 -0.11
N TYR A 426 18.66 11.52 0.63
CA TYR A 426 19.94 10.85 0.45
C TYR A 426 19.75 9.71 -0.55
N GLY A 427 20.40 9.78 -1.70
CA GLY A 427 20.27 8.72 -2.70
C GLY A 427 21.18 8.87 -3.91
N ILE A 428 21.30 7.77 -4.65
CA ILE A 428 22.01 7.71 -5.94
C ILE A 428 20.97 7.75 -7.06
N ASN A 429 21.13 8.69 -7.99
CA ASN A 429 20.26 8.79 -9.16
C ASN A 429 20.61 7.73 -10.22
N LYS A 430 19.76 7.61 -11.24
CA LYS A 430 19.91 6.60 -12.29
C LYS A 430 21.27 6.66 -12.99
N GLU A 431 21.71 7.84 -13.43
CA GLU A 431 22.95 7.99 -14.18
C GLU A 431 24.18 7.64 -13.33
N ALA A 432 24.25 8.15 -12.10
CA ALA A 432 25.32 7.81 -11.17
C ALA A 432 25.34 6.31 -10.84
N PHE A 433 24.18 5.65 -10.77
CA PHE A 433 24.11 4.21 -10.62
C PHE A 433 24.66 3.47 -11.85
N LEU A 434 24.30 3.89 -13.06
CA LEU A 434 24.80 3.28 -14.29
C LEU A 434 26.32 3.43 -14.42
N ASP A 435 26.86 4.61 -14.13
CA ASP A 435 28.30 4.87 -14.14
C ASP A 435 29.04 4.02 -13.10
N LEU A 436 28.42 3.77 -11.94
CA LEU A 436 28.93 2.83 -10.94
C LEU A 436 28.97 1.39 -11.48
N MET A 437 27.91 0.97 -12.17
CA MET A 437 27.84 -0.37 -12.76
C MET A 437 28.88 -0.55 -13.86
N GLU A 438 29.17 0.48 -14.65
CA GLU A 438 30.25 0.45 -15.66
C GLU A 438 31.61 0.23 -15.02
N GLN A 439 31.88 0.90 -13.89
CA GLN A 439 33.14 0.72 -13.17
C GLN A 439 33.28 -0.68 -12.57
N PHE A 440 32.21 -1.23 -11.96
CA PHE A 440 32.23 -2.63 -11.51
C PHE A 440 32.49 -3.58 -12.68
N HIS A 441 31.82 -3.35 -13.81
CA HIS A 441 31.97 -4.19 -14.99
C HIS A 441 33.39 -4.17 -15.55
N GLN A 442 34.01 -2.99 -15.67
CA GLN A 442 35.41 -2.85 -16.10
C GLN A 442 36.38 -3.59 -15.16
N HIS A 443 36.11 -3.60 -13.85
CA HIS A 443 36.98 -4.23 -12.87
C HIS A 443 36.86 -5.76 -12.83
N TYR A 444 35.64 -6.29 -12.90
CA TYR A 444 35.38 -7.72 -12.72
C TYR A 444 35.32 -8.52 -14.04
N THR A 445 34.96 -7.88 -15.15
CA THR A 445 34.78 -8.51 -16.45
C THR A 445 35.50 -7.69 -17.50
N LYS A 446 36.83 -7.83 -17.57
CA LYS A 446 37.76 -7.06 -18.44
C LYS A 446 37.39 -6.97 -19.94
N TYR A 447 36.34 -7.65 -20.42
CA TYR A 447 36.10 -7.90 -21.85
C TYR A 447 34.63 -7.83 -22.31
N GLN A 448 33.67 -7.46 -21.46
CA GLN A 448 32.27 -7.26 -21.86
C GLN A 448 31.87 -5.78 -21.88
N ILE A 449 30.87 -5.43 -22.71
CA ILE A 449 30.24 -4.12 -22.73
C ILE A 449 29.05 -4.17 -21.77
N LEU A 450 28.93 -3.18 -20.88
CA LEU A 450 27.78 -3.06 -20.00
C LEU A 450 26.51 -2.79 -20.83
N ASP A 451 25.50 -3.64 -20.68
CA ASP A 451 24.17 -3.37 -21.18
C ASP A 451 23.47 -2.36 -20.24
N ARG A 452 23.68 -1.06 -20.48
CA ARG A 452 23.09 0.03 -19.67
C ARG A 452 21.58 -0.12 -19.48
N HIS A 453 20.85 -0.54 -20.51
CA HIS A 453 19.40 -0.67 -20.44
C HIS A 453 18.96 -1.69 -19.38
N LYS A 454 19.68 -2.81 -19.24
CA LYS A 454 19.37 -3.80 -18.20
C LYS A 454 19.65 -3.30 -16.79
N TYR A 455 20.71 -2.54 -16.61
CA TYR A 455 21.02 -1.94 -15.31
C TYR A 455 20.06 -0.80 -14.97
N GLU A 456 19.48 -0.13 -15.97
CA GLU A 456 18.35 0.78 -15.77
C GLU A 456 17.10 0.03 -15.28
N LEU A 457 16.79 -1.14 -15.84
CA LEU A 457 15.70 -1.98 -15.31
C LEU A 457 15.98 -2.42 -13.86
N VAL A 458 17.23 -2.75 -13.53
CA VAL A 458 17.64 -3.06 -12.15
C VAL A 458 17.47 -1.83 -11.25
N PHE A 459 17.89 -0.64 -11.69
CA PHE A 459 17.65 0.60 -10.94
C PHE A 459 16.15 0.77 -10.68
N ASN A 460 15.30 0.63 -11.69
CA ASN A 460 13.85 0.78 -11.55
C ASN A 460 13.22 -0.29 -10.64
N LEU A 461 13.83 -1.47 -10.53
CA LEU A 461 13.42 -2.51 -9.59
C LEU A 461 13.70 -2.09 -8.14
N PHE A 462 14.90 -1.55 -7.86
CA PHE A 462 15.35 -1.16 -6.52
C PHE A 462 14.98 0.26 -6.10
N ASP A 463 14.71 1.19 -7.04
CA ASP A 463 14.11 2.51 -6.74
C ASP A 463 12.69 2.24 -6.33
N GLU A 464 12.63 1.99 -5.04
CA GLU A 464 11.54 1.28 -4.50
C GLU A 464 10.45 2.35 -4.39
N ASN A 465 10.58 3.24 -3.43
CA ASN A 465 9.70 4.39 -3.18
C ASN A 465 9.42 5.33 -4.39
N LYS A 466 9.95 5.06 -5.59
CA LYS A 466 9.73 5.83 -6.83
C LYS A 466 10.15 7.27 -6.65
N THR A 467 11.26 7.45 -5.95
CA THR A 467 11.83 8.76 -5.69
C THR A 467 12.85 9.15 -6.74
N GLU A 468 13.07 8.30 -7.76
CA GLU A 468 14.10 8.44 -8.79
C GLU A 468 15.52 8.41 -8.19
N LEU A 469 15.63 7.90 -6.97
CA LEU A 469 16.85 7.81 -6.18
C LEU A 469 16.85 6.47 -5.45
N LEU A 470 17.98 5.77 -5.47
CA LEU A 470 18.21 4.64 -4.56
C LEU A 470 18.67 5.19 -3.22
N ASP A 471 17.86 5.03 -2.17
CA ASP A 471 18.34 5.28 -0.81
C ASP A 471 19.43 4.28 -0.40
N PHE A 472 20.11 4.52 0.72
CA PHE A 472 21.23 3.67 1.12
C PHE A 472 20.84 2.19 1.28
N ARG A 473 19.63 1.91 1.78
CA ARG A 473 19.15 0.53 1.94
C ARG A 473 18.95 -0.12 0.57
N GLU A 474 18.23 0.54 -0.32
CA GLU A 474 17.93 0.06 -1.67
C GLU A 474 19.22 -0.20 -2.46
N PHE A 475 20.14 0.76 -2.40
CA PHE A 475 21.46 0.66 -2.98
C PHE A 475 22.25 -0.53 -2.42
N LEU A 476 22.31 -0.68 -1.10
CA LEU A 476 23.10 -1.73 -0.46
C LEU A 476 22.54 -3.13 -0.74
N ILE A 477 21.21 -3.31 -0.78
CA ILE A 477 20.57 -4.59 -1.16
C ILE A 477 20.92 -4.93 -2.61
N CYS A 478 20.80 -3.96 -3.52
CA CYS A 478 21.17 -4.12 -4.92
C CYS A 478 22.63 -4.59 -5.07
N LEU A 479 23.56 -3.88 -4.41
CA LEU A 479 24.98 -4.27 -4.40
C LEU A 479 25.22 -5.63 -3.77
N SER A 480 24.52 -5.95 -2.68
CA SER A 480 24.63 -7.25 -2.01
C SER A 480 24.30 -8.39 -2.99
N ILE A 481 23.24 -8.25 -3.78
CA ILE A 481 22.83 -9.26 -4.76
C ILE A 481 23.81 -9.30 -5.94
N LEU A 482 24.17 -8.15 -6.52
CA LEU A 482 25.07 -8.08 -7.67
C LEU A 482 26.48 -8.63 -7.37
N LEU A 483 27.03 -8.29 -6.21
CA LEU A 483 28.40 -8.62 -5.86
C LEU A 483 28.49 -9.98 -5.18
N ARG A 484 27.54 -10.31 -4.28
CA ARG A 484 27.60 -11.47 -3.37
C ARG A 484 26.35 -12.36 -3.39
N GLY A 485 25.37 -12.08 -4.25
CA GLY A 485 24.17 -12.89 -4.36
C GLY A 485 24.46 -14.24 -5.00
N SER A 486 23.67 -15.24 -4.63
CA SER A 486 23.65 -16.54 -5.32
C SER A 486 23.24 -16.37 -6.78
N PHE A 487 23.49 -17.41 -7.59
CA PHE A 487 23.02 -17.42 -8.97
C PHE A 487 21.51 -17.20 -9.05
N GLU A 488 20.75 -17.91 -8.21
CA GLU A 488 19.30 -17.78 -8.09
C GLU A 488 18.88 -16.33 -7.77
N GLN A 489 19.54 -15.67 -6.81
CA GLN A 489 19.20 -14.30 -6.42
C GLN A 489 19.43 -13.30 -7.55
N LYS A 490 20.55 -13.42 -8.27
CA LYS A 490 20.86 -12.56 -9.43
C LYS A 490 19.89 -12.81 -10.58
N LEU A 491 19.62 -14.09 -10.86
CA LEU A 491 18.71 -14.50 -11.91
C LEU A 491 17.30 -13.97 -11.63
N LYS A 492 16.79 -14.17 -10.40
CA LYS A 492 15.54 -13.58 -9.89
C LYS A 492 15.48 -12.07 -10.05
N MET A 493 16.54 -11.36 -9.65
CA MET A 493 16.62 -9.91 -9.76
C MET A 493 16.49 -9.44 -11.21
N PHE A 494 17.31 -9.97 -12.12
CA PHE A 494 17.28 -9.57 -13.53
C PHE A 494 15.94 -9.93 -14.21
N PHE A 495 15.37 -11.09 -13.93
CA PHE A 495 14.06 -11.47 -14.46
C PHE A 495 12.96 -10.55 -13.95
N THR A 496 12.93 -10.27 -12.64
CA THR A 496 11.90 -9.40 -12.05
C THR A 496 12.02 -7.96 -12.57
N ALA A 497 13.23 -7.52 -12.89
CA ALA A 497 13.48 -6.22 -13.52
C ALA A 497 12.91 -6.14 -14.95
N HIS A 498 12.83 -7.28 -15.66
CA HIS A 498 12.17 -7.35 -16.96
C HIS A 498 10.65 -7.46 -16.75
N THR A 499 9.90 -6.49 -17.25
CA THR A 499 8.46 -6.30 -16.97
C THR A 499 7.53 -7.36 -17.58
N GLY A 500 8.06 -8.47 -18.09
CA GLY A 500 7.32 -9.54 -18.75
C GLY A 500 6.94 -10.68 -17.81
N SER A 501 5.79 -11.32 -18.06
CA SER A 501 5.40 -12.60 -17.42
C SER A 501 6.30 -13.77 -17.84
N SER A 502 7.00 -13.61 -18.97
CA SER A 502 8.00 -14.54 -19.49
C SER A 502 9.07 -13.79 -20.29
N LEU A 503 10.23 -14.40 -20.43
CA LEU A 503 11.33 -13.93 -21.26
C LEU A 503 11.47 -14.81 -22.50
N ARG A 504 11.77 -14.21 -23.65
CA ARG A 504 12.17 -14.97 -24.85
C ARG A 504 13.59 -15.51 -24.67
N ASP A 505 13.90 -16.56 -25.42
CA ASP A 505 15.24 -17.18 -25.46
C ASP A 505 16.37 -16.16 -25.53
N GLN A 506 16.35 -15.26 -26.51
CA GLN A 506 17.38 -14.22 -26.68
C GLN A 506 17.55 -13.34 -25.43
N GLU A 507 16.45 -12.92 -24.79
CA GLU A 507 16.48 -12.10 -23.58
C GLU A 507 17.09 -12.90 -22.43
N PHE A 508 16.67 -14.15 -22.26
CA PHE A 508 17.14 -15.06 -21.22
C PHE A 508 18.63 -15.41 -21.36
N GLN A 509 19.08 -15.75 -22.57
CA GLN A 509 20.50 -16.01 -22.88
C GLN A 509 21.38 -14.80 -22.55
N THR A 510 20.90 -13.61 -22.89
CA THR A 510 21.63 -12.38 -22.58
C THR A 510 21.60 -12.04 -21.07
N LEU A 511 20.67 -12.59 -20.28
CA LEU A 511 20.73 -12.50 -18.82
C LEU A 511 21.77 -13.48 -18.26
N LEU A 512 21.76 -14.72 -18.74
CA LEU A 512 22.74 -15.72 -18.36
C LEU A 512 24.17 -15.26 -18.63
N SER A 513 24.40 -14.60 -19.77
CA SER A 513 25.72 -14.09 -20.14
C SER A 513 26.25 -12.97 -19.22
N ILE A 514 25.36 -12.31 -18.47
CA ILE A 514 25.72 -11.28 -17.46
C ILE A 514 26.03 -11.94 -16.11
N ILE A 515 25.31 -13.01 -15.77
CA ILE A 515 25.42 -13.67 -14.46
C ILE A 515 26.61 -14.64 -14.44
N ILE A 516 26.81 -15.38 -15.53
CA ILE A 516 27.83 -16.43 -15.67
C ILE A 516 29.14 -15.79 -16.15
N PRO A 517 30.28 -15.99 -15.45
CA PRO A 517 31.57 -15.48 -15.90
C PRO A 517 31.98 -15.99 -17.28
N GLN A 518 32.68 -15.16 -18.05
CA GLN A 518 33.06 -15.47 -19.43
C GLN A 518 33.97 -16.69 -19.53
N GLU A 519 34.79 -16.97 -18.52
CA GLU A 519 35.68 -18.12 -18.46
C GLU A 519 34.89 -19.44 -18.49
N LEU A 520 33.74 -19.48 -17.82
CA LEU A 520 32.83 -20.62 -17.85
C LEU A 520 32.07 -20.70 -19.18
N GLN A 521 31.72 -19.55 -19.76
CA GLN A 521 31.01 -19.52 -21.05
C GLN A 521 31.81 -20.14 -22.20
N GLN A 522 33.14 -20.21 -22.08
CA GLN A 522 34.04 -20.82 -23.05
C GLN A 522 34.15 -22.35 -22.91
N GLN A 523 33.63 -22.94 -21.84
CA GLN A 523 33.72 -24.38 -21.59
C GLN A 523 32.64 -25.16 -22.37
N GLN A 524 32.95 -26.40 -22.75
CA GLN A 524 32.02 -27.28 -23.46
C GLN A 524 30.78 -27.64 -22.60
N GLU A 525 30.96 -27.69 -21.27
CA GLU A 525 29.88 -27.92 -20.31
C GLU A 525 28.84 -26.80 -20.34
N TYR A 526 29.24 -25.55 -20.60
CA TYR A 526 28.31 -24.43 -20.74
C TYR A 526 27.40 -24.59 -21.96
N GLN A 527 27.94 -25.03 -23.10
CA GLN A 527 27.12 -25.32 -24.29
C GLN A 527 26.13 -26.46 -24.03
N THR A 528 26.56 -27.48 -23.27
CA THR A 528 25.69 -28.59 -22.86
C THR A 528 24.58 -28.10 -21.93
N PHE A 529 24.91 -27.22 -20.99
CA PHE A 529 23.95 -26.55 -20.10
C PHE A 529 22.91 -25.74 -20.88
N LEU A 530 23.33 -24.88 -21.82
CA LEU A 530 22.41 -24.09 -22.65
C LEU A 530 21.41 -24.96 -23.42
N ASN A 531 21.88 -26.09 -23.96
CA ASN A 531 21.01 -27.04 -24.66
C ASN A 531 20.01 -27.73 -23.72
N ARG A 532 20.40 -28.07 -22.47
CA ARG A 532 19.50 -28.69 -21.48
C ARG A 532 18.36 -27.75 -21.07
N ILE A 533 18.68 -26.47 -20.88
CA ILE A 533 17.71 -25.48 -20.39
C ILE A 533 16.87 -24.84 -21.49
N TYR A 534 17.11 -25.18 -22.76
CA TYR A 534 16.50 -24.48 -23.89
C TYR A 534 14.96 -24.52 -23.87
N LYS A 535 14.34 -23.34 -23.94
CA LYS A 535 12.90 -23.14 -24.12
C LYS A 535 12.65 -21.91 -25.00
N HIS A 536 11.56 -21.90 -25.75
CA HIS A 536 11.18 -20.72 -26.56
C HIS A 536 10.80 -19.51 -25.69
N GLN A 537 10.22 -19.77 -24.51
CA GLN A 537 9.88 -18.78 -23.50
C GLN A 537 10.16 -19.33 -22.11
N TYR A 538 10.64 -18.47 -21.23
CA TYR A 538 11.01 -18.78 -19.85
C TYR A 538 10.09 -18.03 -18.89
N THR A 539 9.39 -18.78 -18.04
CA THR A 539 8.63 -18.27 -16.90
C THR A 539 9.51 -18.17 -15.66
N TYR A 540 8.98 -17.56 -14.59
CA TYR A 540 9.66 -17.54 -13.29
C TYR A 540 9.95 -18.96 -12.76
N GLN A 541 9.04 -19.92 -12.98
CA GLN A 541 9.23 -21.30 -12.53
C GLN A 541 10.35 -22.00 -13.31
N ASP A 542 10.46 -21.71 -14.61
CA ASP A 542 11.56 -22.22 -15.42
C ASP A 542 12.92 -21.72 -14.91
N MET A 543 12.99 -20.47 -14.43
CA MET A 543 14.22 -19.98 -13.82
C MET A 543 14.61 -20.70 -12.54
N LEU A 544 13.64 -21.04 -11.67
CA LEU A 544 13.92 -21.79 -10.45
C LEU A 544 14.51 -23.18 -10.79
N GLN A 545 14.02 -23.80 -11.88
CA GLN A 545 14.60 -25.04 -12.39
C GLN A 545 16.02 -24.82 -12.92
N VAL A 546 16.26 -23.75 -13.68
CA VAL A 546 17.60 -23.41 -14.19
C VAL A 546 18.60 -23.16 -13.05
N SER A 547 18.19 -22.50 -11.97
CA SER A 547 19.05 -22.29 -10.80
C SER A 547 19.44 -23.57 -10.06
N GLN A 548 18.69 -24.66 -10.28
CA GLN A 548 18.95 -25.98 -9.69
C GLN A 548 19.73 -26.91 -10.64
N ASP A 549 20.08 -26.45 -11.85
CA ASP A 549 20.83 -27.27 -12.81
C ASP A 549 22.22 -27.63 -12.24
N PRO A 550 22.71 -28.86 -12.45
CA PRO A 550 24.02 -29.29 -11.99
C PRO A 550 25.16 -28.32 -12.34
N PHE A 551 25.14 -27.76 -13.56
CA PHE A 551 26.14 -26.79 -14.00
C PHE A 551 26.19 -25.57 -13.09
N VAL A 552 25.02 -25.06 -12.68
CA VAL A 552 24.93 -23.91 -11.76
C VAL A 552 25.43 -24.31 -10.38
N SER A 553 24.98 -25.45 -9.86
CA SER A 553 25.35 -25.88 -8.50
C SER A 553 26.84 -26.20 -8.33
N GLU A 554 27.46 -26.78 -9.35
CA GLU A 554 28.89 -27.13 -9.36
C GLU A 554 29.79 -25.90 -9.55
N ASN A 555 29.28 -24.89 -10.26
CA ASN A 555 29.98 -23.64 -10.57
C ASN A 555 29.48 -22.46 -9.72
N GLU A 556 28.76 -22.71 -8.63
CA GLU A 556 28.32 -21.65 -7.71
C GLU A 556 29.53 -21.12 -6.95
N TYR A 557 30.25 -20.21 -7.61
CA TYR A 557 31.50 -19.63 -7.16
C TYR A 557 31.38 -19.08 -5.74
N LYS A 558 32.28 -19.51 -4.85
CA LYS A 558 32.66 -18.72 -3.67
C LYS A 558 33.47 -17.52 -4.16
N ARG A 559 32.82 -16.43 -4.57
CA ARG A 559 33.52 -15.16 -4.83
C ARG A 559 34.27 -14.76 -3.55
N GLU A 560 35.57 -14.51 -3.67
CA GLU A 560 36.40 -14.07 -2.54
C GLU A 560 35.83 -12.79 -1.92
N ARG A 561 35.76 -12.76 -0.59
CA ARG A 561 35.22 -11.64 0.19
C ARG A 561 36.14 -10.41 0.21
N SER A 562 37.30 -10.46 -0.41
CA SER A 562 38.37 -9.47 -0.24
C SER A 562 38.14 -8.21 -1.10
N GLN A 563 38.13 -7.06 -0.44
CA GLN A 563 38.21 -5.69 -0.98
C GLN A 563 36.96 -5.10 -1.67
N THR A 564 35.79 -5.73 -1.61
CA THR A 564 34.55 -5.18 -2.21
C THR A 564 34.20 -3.78 -1.69
N SER A 565 34.29 -3.55 -0.38
CA SER A 565 33.99 -2.24 0.23
C SER A 565 34.97 -1.14 -0.22
N ILE A 566 36.24 -1.48 -0.37
CA ILE A 566 37.29 -0.57 -0.85
C ILE A 566 37.01 -0.18 -2.31
N PHE A 567 36.62 -1.13 -3.15
CA PHE A 567 36.30 -0.85 -4.55
C PHE A 567 35.01 -0.02 -4.69
N ILE A 568 33.98 -0.30 -3.88
CA ILE A 568 32.76 0.55 -3.80
C ILE A 568 33.15 1.98 -3.41
N ALA A 569 34.01 2.14 -2.41
CA ALA A 569 34.51 3.45 -1.97
C ALA A 569 35.27 4.19 -3.08
N GLN A 570 36.17 3.50 -3.79
CA GLN A 570 36.90 4.06 -4.92
C GLN A 570 35.96 4.48 -6.05
N SER A 571 34.96 3.66 -6.35
CA SER A 571 34.03 3.92 -7.46
C SER A 571 33.11 5.11 -7.16
N LEU A 572 32.60 5.22 -5.93
CA LEU A 572 31.84 6.41 -5.49
C LEU A 572 32.68 7.69 -5.56
N ASN A 573 33.98 7.61 -5.23
CA ASN A 573 34.92 8.73 -5.36
C ASN A 573 35.28 9.05 -6.82
N HIS A 574 35.18 8.09 -7.75
CA HIS A 574 35.40 8.33 -9.17
C HIS A 574 34.18 9.00 -9.83
N ILE A 575 32.96 8.55 -9.51
CA ILE A 575 31.70 9.20 -9.95
C ILE A 575 31.62 10.64 -9.44
N LYS A 576 32.27 10.94 -8.33
CA LYS A 576 32.40 12.32 -7.82
C LYS A 576 33.19 13.25 -8.77
N ASN A 577 34.21 12.73 -9.46
CA ASN A 577 35.21 13.56 -10.16
C ASN A 577 34.94 13.71 -11.67
N ASN A 578 33.98 12.97 -12.21
CA ASN A 578 33.54 12.98 -13.61
C ASN A 578 32.04 13.27 -13.67
#